data_AF-A0A961MDA4-F1
#
_entry.id   AF-A0A961MDA4-F1
#
_cell.length_a   1.000
_cell.length_b   1.000
_cell.length_c   1.000
_cell.angle_alpha   90.00
_cell.angle_beta   90.00
_cell.angle_gamma   90.00
#
_symmetry.space_group_name_H-M   'P 1'
#
loop_
_entity.id
_entity.type
_entity.pdbx_description
1 polymer ?
#
loop_
_entity_poly.entity_id
_entity_poly.type
_entity_poly.pdbx_seq_one_letter_code
_entity_poly.pdbx_strand_id
1 'polypeptide(L)'
;LLLPDSKTGAKTIWLNSQALEVLESIDRRNGIELVFANKSGAKPIILDNWWLPFRRRCALPDVRIHDLRHSFASTAIMDNVPLATIGKLLGHVLPETTAKYAHLSDDVIGDAADRISGSLAQAIGLRS
;
A
#
# COMPACT_ATOMS: atom_id res chain seq x y z
N LEU A 1 -2.71 -13.57 5.05
CA LEU A 1 -3.48 -13.33 6.29
C LEU A 1 -4.96 -13.30 5.96
N LEU A 2 -5.76 -14.20 6.53
CA LEU A 2 -7.22 -14.18 6.40
C LEU A 2 -7.81 -13.37 7.55
N LEU A 3 -8.65 -12.38 7.23
CA LEU A 3 -9.42 -11.60 8.18
C LEU A 3 -10.89 -11.99 8.00
N PRO A 4 -11.42 -12.94 8.80
CA PRO A 4 -12.78 -13.45 8.63
C PRO A 4 -13.83 -12.39 8.95
N ASP A 5 -13.58 -11.57 9.97
CA ASP A 5 -14.44 -10.46 10.38
C ASP A 5 -13.81 -9.12 10.00
N SER A 6 -14.35 -8.48 8.96
CA SER A 6 -14.03 -7.09 8.63
C SER A 6 -15.30 -6.30 8.34
N LYS A 7 -15.21 -4.95 8.39
CA LYS A 7 -16.34 -4.04 8.14
C LYS A 7 -17.08 -4.31 6.81
N THR A 8 -16.44 -5.01 5.87
CA THR A 8 -16.99 -5.31 4.54
C THR A 8 -16.94 -6.81 4.21
N GLY A 9 -16.98 -7.68 5.22
CA GLY A 9 -16.88 -9.14 5.04
C GLY A 9 -15.45 -9.67 5.03
N ALA A 10 -15.29 -10.99 4.82
CA ALA A 10 -13.98 -11.64 4.88
C ALA A 10 -13.00 -11.07 3.85
N LYS A 11 -11.75 -10.89 4.26
CA LYS A 11 -10.68 -10.32 3.40
C LYS A 11 -9.38 -11.09 3.54
N THR A 12 -8.72 -11.32 2.41
CA THR A 12 -7.35 -11.84 2.39
C THR A 12 -6.38 -10.69 2.18
N ILE A 13 -5.45 -10.51 3.11
CA ILE A 13 -4.32 -9.60 2.99
C ILE A 13 -3.08 -10.42 2.66
N TRP A 14 -2.43 -10.08 1.56
CA TRP A 14 -1.17 -10.66 1.14
C TRP A 14 -0.03 -9.96 1.87
N LEU A 15 0.63 -10.67 2.79
CA LEU A 15 1.79 -10.17 3.52
C LEU A 15 3.04 -10.57 2.75
N ASN A 16 3.92 -9.60 2.47
CA ASN A 16 5.23 -9.86 1.90
C ASN A 16 6.24 -10.24 3.00
N SER A 17 7.44 -10.66 2.59
CA SER A 17 8.49 -11.08 3.52
C SER A 17 8.87 -9.98 4.51
N GLN A 18 8.95 -8.72 4.08
CA GLN A 18 9.29 -7.59 4.95
C GLN A 18 8.20 -7.34 6.01
N ALA A 19 6.91 -7.45 5.64
CA ALA A 19 5.82 -7.32 6.58
C ALA A 19 5.81 -8.48 7.59
N LEU A 20 6.13 -9.70 7.15
CA LEU A 20 6.27 -10.85 8.04
C LEU A 20 7.44 -10.65 9.02
N GLU A 21 8.60 -10.22 8.54
CA GLU A 21 9.77 -9.91 9.37
C GLU A 21 9.44 -8.89 10.47
N VAL A 22 8.75 -7.79 10.09
CA VAL A 22 8.28 -6.80 11.07
C VAL A 22 7.34 -7.44 12.09
N LEU A 23 6.39 -8.26 11.66
CA LEU A 23 5.44 -8.91 12.57
C LEU A 23 6.10 -9.94 13.50
N GLU A 24 7.11 -10.65 13.01
CA GLU A 24 7.89 -11.63 13.77
C GLU A 24 8.82 -10.95 14.80
N SER A 25 9.28 -9.73 14.51
CA SER A 25 10.09 -8.93 15.44
C SER A 25 9.29 -8.38 16.64
N ILE A 26 7.96 -8.47 16.63
CA ILE A 26 7.12 -7.96 17.72
C ILE A 26 7.10 -8.96 18.87
N ASP A 27 7.64 -8.55 20.02
CA ASP A 27 7.55 -9.32 21.26
C ASP A 27 6.09 -9.59 21.65
N ARG A 28 5.69 -10.87 21.58
CA ARG A 28 4.35 -11.30 21.97
C ARG A 28 4.24 -11.38 23.49
N ARG A 29 3.23 -10.73 24.04
CA ARG A 29 2.92 -10.78 25.47
C ARG A 29 2.04 -12.00 25.77
N ASN A 30 2.46 -12.83 26.72
CA ASN A 30 1.72 -14.01 27.12
C ASN A 30 0.26 -13.67 27.50
N GLY A 31 -0.68 -14.45 26.96
CA GLY A 31 -2.12 -14.28 27.23
C GLY A 31 -2.79 -13.11 26.49
N ILE A 32 -2.08 -12.41 25.58
CA ILE A 32 -2.66 -11.34 24.76
C ILE A 32 -2.74 -11.81 23.30
N GLU A 33 -3.96 -11.91 22.77
CA GLU A 33 -4.20 -12.36 21.39
C GLU A 33 -3.93 -11.27 20.34
N LEU A 34 -4.04 -10.00 20.73
CA LEU A 34 -3.86 -8.87 19.82
C LEU A 34 -2.38 -8.64 19.51
N VAL A 35 -2.04 -8.62 18.21
CA VAL A 35 -0.69 -8.28 17.73
C VAL A 35 -0.30 -6.85 18.10
N PHE A 36 -1.22 -5.90 17.91
CA PHE A 36 -1.02 -4.48 18.23
C PHE A 36 -1.95 -4.03 19.36
N ALA A 37 -1.70 -4.52 20.56
CA ALA A 37 -2.46 -4.14 21.76
C ALA A 37 -1.98 -2.82 22.37
N ASN A 38 -2.90 -2.13 23.05
CA ASN A 38 -2.59 -1.03 23.96
C ASN A 38 -1.77 -1.53 25.18
N LYS A 39 -1.37 -0.61 26.06
CA LYS A 39 -0.57 -0.96 27.26
C LYS A 39 -1.21 -2.05 28.13
N SER A 40 -2.54 -2.03 28.31
CA SER A 40 -3.23 -3.03 29.15
C SER A 40 -3.41 -4.40 28.48
N GLY A 41 -3.19 -4.52 27.17
CA GLY A 41 -3.41 -5.78 26.45
C GLY A 41 -4.86 -6.01 26.02
N ALA A 42 -5.81 -5.33 26.67
CA ALA A 42 -7.25 -5.61 26.54
C ALA A 42 -7.91 -4.99 25.30
N LYS A 43 -7.27 -4.00 24.66
CA LYS A 43 -7.84 -3.29 23.49
C LYS A 43 -6.76 -3.06 22.43
N PRO A 44 -7.13 -2.91 21.15
CA PRO A 44 -6.19 -2.48 20.12
C PRO A 44 -5.55 -1.12 20.44
N ILE A 45 -4.36 -0.88 19.90
CA ILE A 45 -3.72 0.44 19.92
C ILE A 45 -4.59 1.49 19.22
N ILE A 46 -4.65 2.69 19.79
CA ILE A 46 -5.22 3.86 19.12
C ILE A 46 -4.10 4.52 18.31
N LEU A 47 -4.13 4.33 16.99
CA LEU A 47 -3.10 4.79 16.08
C LEU A 47 -2.95 6.32 16.08
N ASP A 48 -4.03 7.08 16.12
CA ASP A 48 -4.00 8.55 16.03
C ASP A 48 -3.15 9.19 17.15
N ASN A 49 -3.23 8.64 18.37
CA ASN A 49 -2.44 9.11 19.52
C ASN A 49 -0.94 8.88 19.33
N TRP A 50 -0.56 7.86 18.58
CA TRP A 50 0.83 7.53 18.26
C TRP A 50 1.33 8.22 17.00
N TRP A 51 0.47 8.41 16.01
CA TRP A 51 0.84 8.93 14.70
C TRP A 51 1.33 10.37 14.76
N LEU A 52 0.64 11.24 15.51
CA LEU A 52 0.99 12.65 15.61
C LEU A 52 2.42 12.90 16.16
N PRO A 53 2.84 12.31 17.31
CA PRO A 53 4.21 12.47 17.78
C PRO A 53 5.23 11.77 16.87
N PHE A 54 4.88 10.62 16.30
CA PHE A 54 5.77 9.87 15.40
C PHE A 54 6.11 10.66 14.13
N ARG A 55 5.10 11.16 13.41
CA ARG A 55 5.32 11.91 12.16
C ARG A 55 6.12 13.21 12.39
N ARG A 56 5.96 13.84 13.56
CA ARG A 56 6.77 15.00 13.97
C ARG A 56 8.23 14.63 14.18
N ARG A 57 8.51 13.49 14.83
CA ARG A 57 9.88 12.98 15.03
C ARG A 57 10.57 12.62 13.71
N CYS A 58 9.79 12.22 12.70
CA CYS A 58 10.28 11.97 11.34
C CYS A 58 10.36 13.24 10.47
N ALA A 59 10.12 14.44 11.02
CA ALA A 59 10.07 15.70 10.26
C ALA A 59 9.01 15.73 9.14
N LEU A 60 7.90 15.01 9.32
CA LEU A 60 6.77 14.89 8.38
C LEU A 60 5.44 15.31 9.06
N PRO A 61 5.30 16.57 9.52
CA PRO A 61 4.18 16.98 10.37
C PRO A 61 2.82 16.92 9.69
N ASP A 62 2.77 16.95 8.35
CA ASP A 62 1.52 17.02 7.59
C ASP A 62 1.04 15.66 7.07
N VAL A 63 1.91 14.64 7.08
CA VAL A 63 1.58 13.30 6.60
C VAL A 63 0.54 12.64 7.50
N ARG A 64 -0.52 12.13 6.90
CA ARG A 64 -1.60 11.39 7.55
C ARG A 64 -1.36 9.90 7.39
N ILE A 65 -1.90 9.07 8.29
CA ILE A 65 -1.68 7.61 8.24
C ILE A 65 -2.18 7.00 6.92
N HIS A 66 -3.25 7.55 6.34
CA HIS A 66 -3.78 7.11 5.05
C HIS A 66 -2.84 7.44 3.88
N ASP A 67 -1.97 8.43 4.00
CA ASP A 67 -1.01 8.79 2.95
C ASP A 67 0.00 7.66 2.73
N LEU A 68 0.26 6.82 3.73
CA LEU A 68 1.07 5.60 3.56
C LEU A 68 0.37 4.60 2.61
N ARG A 69 -0.95 4.43 2.74
CA ARG A 69 -1.74 3.60 1.83
C ARG A 69 -1.77 4.19 0.42
N HIS A 70 -1.85 5.51 0.30
CA HIS A 70 -1.75 6.19 -1.00
C HIS A 70 -0.37 6.00 -1.63
N SER A 71 0.70 6.16 -0.86
CA SER A 71 2.08 5.98 -1.31
C SER A 71 2.31 4.55 -1.83
N PHE A 72 1.79 3.53 -1.13
CA PHE A 72 1.83 2.15 -1.61
C PHE A 72 1.16 1.99 -2.98
N ALA A 73 -0.03 2.57 -3.16
CA ALA A 73 -0.76 2.49 -4.44
C ALA A 73 -0.01 3.20 -5.56
N SER A 74 0.50 4.42 -5.31
CA SER A 74 1.26 5.18 -6.30
C SER A 74 2.54 4.46 -6.71
N THR A 75 3.25 3.87 -5.75
CA THR A 75 4.48 3.08 -6.02
C THR A 75 4.16 1.88 -6.91
N ALA A 76 3.11 1.13 -6.59
CA ALA A 76 2.70 -0.02 -7.39
C ALA A 76 2.30 0.36 -8.83
N ILE A 77 1.72 1.54 -9.05
CA ILE A 77 1.39 2.03 -10.39
C ILE A 77 2.66 2.37 -11.17
N MET A 78 3.63 3.05 -10.54
CA MET A 78 4.93 3.33 -11.16
C MET A 78 5.68 2.04 -11.53
N ASP A 79 5.50 0.98 -10.74
CA ASP A 79 6.01 -0.37 -11.03
C ASP A 79 5.17 -1.13 -12.06
N ASN A 80 4.24 -0.46 -12.77
CA ASN A 80 3.36 -1.02 -13.79
C ASN A 80 2.45 -2.17 -13.30
N VAL A 81 2.10 -2.19 -12.01
CA VAL A 81 1.15 -3.17 -11.47
C VAL A 81 -0.28 -2.79 -11.90
N PRO A 82 -1.07 -3.73 -12.46
CA PRO A 82 -2.44 -3.43 -12.88
C PRO A 82 -3.33 -2.94 -11.73
N LEU A 83 -4.17 -1.92 -11.99
CA LEU A 83 -5.08 -1.34 -10.98
C LEU A 83 -5.97 -2.39 -10.29
N ALA A 84 -6.43 -3.40 -11.02
CA ALA A 84 -7.21 -4.50 -10.46
C ALA A 84 -6.41 -5.30 -9.40
N THR A 85 -5.12 -5.53 -9.64
CA THR A 85 -4.21 -6.19 -8.70
C THR A 85 -3.95 -5.30 -7.49
N ILE A 86 -3.69 -4.01 -7.71
CA ILE A 86 -3.49 -3.03 -6.62
C ILE A 86 -4.73 -2.97 -5.72
N GLY A 87 -5.93 -2.93 -6.29
CA GLY A 87 -7.17 -2.94 -5.52
C GLY A 87 -7.31 -4.17 -4.61
N LYS A 88 -6.95 -5.35 -5.12
CA LYS A 88 -6.90 -6.60 -4.34
C LYS A 88 -5.87 -6.53 -3.21
N LEU A 89 -4.65 -6.03 -3.49
CA LEU A 89 -3.59 -5.87 -2.48
C LEU A 89 -3.99 -4.89 -1.36
N LEU A 90 -4.72 -3.82 -1.70
CA LEU A 90 -5.24 -2.85 -0.75
C LEU A 90 -6.49 -3.32 0.03
N GLY A 91 -7.06 -4.47 -0.35
CA GLY A 91 -8.31 -4.98 0.21
C GLY A 91 -9.52 -4.10 -0.12
N HIS A 92 -9.50 -3.42 -1.27
CA HIS A 92 -10.66 -2.72 -1.81
C HIS A 92 -11.68 -3.74 -2.32
N VAL A 93 -12.93 -3.62 -1.85
CA VAL A 93 -14.03 -4.49 -2.30
C VAL A 93 -14.59 -3.98 -3.63
N LEU A 94 -14.62 -2.67 -3.77
CA LEU A 94 -15.20 -1.96 -4.90
C LEU A 94 -14.07 -1.43 -5.80
N PRO A 95 -14.03 -1.81 -7.09
CA PRO A 95 -13.04 -1.31 -8.04
C PRO A 95 -12.97 0.22 -8.11
N GLU A 96 -14.09 0.90 -7.88
CA GLU A 96 -14.24 2.36 -7.86
C GLU A 96 -13.32 3.00 -6.81
N THR A 97 -13.02 2.31 -5.72
CA THR A 97 -12.12 2.82 -4.67
C THR A 97 -10.67 2.95 -5.18
N THR A 98 -10.32 2.14 -6.17
CA THR A 98 -9.00 2.17 -6.82
C THR A 98 -8.99 3.10 -8.04
N ALA A 99 -10.14 3.42 -8.62
CA ALA A 99 -10.27 4.32 -9.77
C ALA A 99 -9.71 5.73 -9.51
N LYS A 100 -9.62 6.15 -8.23
CA LYS A 100 -8.96 7.41 -7.85
C LYS A 100 -7.49 7.51 -8.30
N TYR A 101 -6.85 6.39 -8.66
CA TYR A 101 -5.49 6.35 -9.16
C TYR A 101 -5.38 6.16 -10.69
N ALA A 102 -6.50 6.18 -11.42
CA ALA A 102 -6.50 5.94 -12.87
C ALA A 102 -5.61 6.91 -13.64
N HIS A 103 -5.65 8.20 -13.32
CA HIS A 103 -4.83 9.23 -13.96
C HIS A 103 -3.32 8.92 -13.88
N LEU A 104 -2.83 8.46 -12.73
CA LEU A 104 -1.42 8.09 -12.56
C LEU A 104 -1.06 6.86 -13.43
N SER A 105 -2.01 5.96 -13.66
CA SER A 105 -1.82 4.83 -14.57
C SER A 105 -1.74 5.30 -16.03
N ASP A 106 -2.55 6.29 -16.42
CA ASP A 106 -2.54 6.84 -17.78
C ASP A 106 -1.19 7.50 -18.10
N ASP A 107 -0.62 8.24 -17.15
CA ASP A 107 0.71 8.86 -17.28
C ASP A 107 1.79 7.78 -17.49
N VAL A 108 1.79 6.71 -16.69
CA VAL A 108 2.73 5.60 -16.83
C VAL A 108 2.57 4.87 -18.17
N ILE A 109 1.33 4.74 -18.67
CA ILE A 109 1.05 4.14 -19.98
C ILE A 109 1.61 5.03 -21.10
N GLY A 110 1.46 6.35 -21.01
CA GLY A 110 2.05 7.30 -21.94
C GLY A 110 3.57 7.16 -22.01
N ASP A 111 4.24 7.20 -20.85
CA ASP A 111 5.70 7.01 -20.76
C ASP A 111 6.16 5.65 -21.29
N ALA A 112 5.36 4.60 -21.11
CA ALA A 112 5.63 3.29 -21.69
C ALA A 112 5.51 3.29 -23.22
N ALA A 113 4.45 3.91 -23.75
CA ALA A 113 4.23 4.04 -25.19
C ALA A 113 5.37 4.80 -25.87
N ASP A 114 5.82 5.91 -25.28
CA ASP A 114 6.93 6.71 -25.79
C ASP A 114 8.25 5.93 -25.81
N ARG A 115 8.56 5.19 -24.72
CA ARG A 115 9.76 4.33 -24.66
C ARG A 115 9.74 3.21 -25.68
N ILE A 116 8.59 2.54 -25.87
CA ILE A 116 8.43 1.48 -26.86
C ILE A 116 8.59 2.06 -28.26
N SER A 117 7.95 3.19 -28.55
CA SER A 117 8.04 3.90 -29.83
C SER A 117 9.48 4.28 -30.15
N GLY A 118 10.22 4.88 -29.19
CA GLY A 118 11.62 5.23 -29.37
C GLY A 118 12.52 4.01 -29.62
N SER A 119 12.30 2.91 -28.89
CA SER A 119 13.05 1.66 -29.08
C SER A 119 12.80 1.06 -30.47
N LEU A 120 11.54 1.06 -30.92
CA LEU A 120 11.16 0.60 -32.25
C LEU A 120 11.76 1.48 -33.35
N ALA A 121 11.66 2.81 -33.21
CA ALA A 121 12.22 3.78 -34.15
C ALA A 121 13.73 3.55 -34.34
N GLN A 122 14.47 3.36 -33.23
CA GLN A 122 15.90 3.05 -33.26
C GLN A 122 16.17 1.72 -33.99
N ALA A 123 15.39 0.67 -33.70
CA ALA A 123 15.57 -0.65 -34.31
C ALA A 123 15.30 -0.65 -35.83
N ILE A 124 14.39 0.21 -36.31
CA ILE A 124 14.03 0.30 -37.74
C ILE A 124 14.76 1.44 -38.48
N GLY A 125 15.73 2.10 -37.84
CA GLY A 125 16.57 3.13 -38.46
C GLY A 125 15.89 4.48 -38.65
N LEU A 126 14.72 4.72 -38.03
CA LEU A 126 14.13 6.05 -37.92
C LEU A 126 14.92 6.82 -36.86
N ARG A 127 15.71 7.81 -37.29
CA ARG A 127 16.35 8.74 -36.36
C ARG A 127 15.28 9.57 -35.66
N SER A 128 15.26 9.50 -34.33
CA SER A 128 14.55 10.41 -33.42
C SER A 128 15.00 11.85 -33.61
#